data_AF-A0A9E1CEV3-F1
#
_entry.id   AF-A0A9E1CEV3-F1
#
_cell.length_a   1.000
_cell.length_b   1.000
_cell.length_c   1.000
_cell.angle_alpha   90.00
_cell.angle_beta   90.00
_cell.angle_gamma   90.00
#
_symmetry.space_group_name_H-M   'P 1'
#
loop_
_entity.id
_entity.type
_entity.pdbx_description
1 polymer ?
#
loop_
_entity_poly.entity_id
_entity_poly.type
_entity_poly.pdbx_seq_one_letter_code
_entity_poly.pdbx_strand_id
1 'polypeptide(L)'
;MYNRYIPDAAGVYHPTRVGAEPQAAAPAPPPEPVCVPPAPPPPAPPCTAEHGGFLSRLLPRSIDTGDLLMLLILLLLVVDGEEEDQLSVILTAAAFLLS
;
A
#
# COMPACT_ATOMS: atom_id res chain seq x y z
N MET A 1 26.38 1.29 1.14
CA MET A 1 25.81 -0.07 0.98
C MET A 1 24.48 0.05 0.27
N TYR A 2 24.31 -0.61 -0.87
CA TYR A 2 23.04 -0.67 -1.59
C TYR A 2 22.75 -2.10 -2.06
N ASN A 3 21.49 -2.42 -2.33
CA ASN A 3 21.10 -3.71 -2.88
C ASN A 3 21.16 -3.65 -4.41
N ARG A 4 21.90 -4.56 -5.02
CA ARG A 4 21.93 -4.83 -6.46
C ARG A 4 21.05 -6.04 -6.74
N TYR A 5 20.13 -5.91 -7.69
CA TYR A 5 19.28 -7.02 -8.10
C TYR A 5 19.87 -7.72 -9.31
N ILE A 6 20.09 -9.03 -9.21
CA ILE A 6 20.64 -9.85 -10.31
C ILE A 6 19.56 -10.86 -10.71
N PRO A 7 19.19 -10.93 -12.00
CA PRO A 7 18.25 -11.93 -12.48
C PRO A 7 18.93 -13.32 -12.53
N ASP A 8 18.22 -14.35 -12.08
CA ASP A 8 18.63 -15.74 -12.24
C ASP A 8 18.20 -16.31 -13.61
N ALA A 9 18.53 -17.58 -13.87
CA ALA A 9 18.20 -18.25 -15.12
C ALA A 9 16.68 -18.39 -15.37
N ALA A 10 15.85 -18.23 -14.32
CA ALA A 10 14.39 -18.18 -14.40
C ALA A 10 13.86 -16.73 -14.50
N GLY A 11 14.75 -15.73 -14.52
CA GLY A 11 14.42 -14.31 -14.60
C GLY A 11 14.01 -13.67 -13.26
N VAL A 12 14.16 -14.37 -12.14
CA VAL A 12 13.81 -13.86 -10.81
C VAL A 12 14.97 -13.02 -10.26
N TYR A 13 14.67 -11.83 -9.75
CA TYR A 13 15.66 -10.90 -9.25
C TYR A 13 15.96 -11.11 -7.76
N HIS A 14 17.24 -11.37 -7.44
CA HIS A 14 17.71 -11.57 -6.06
C HIS A 14 18.51 -10.37 -5.55
N PRO A 15 18.24 -9.85 -4.33
CA PRO A 15 18.96 -8.72 -3.76
C PRO A 15 20.35 -9.15 -3.26
N THR A 16 21.40 -8.54 -3.83
CA THR A 16 22.81 -8.73 -3.45
C THR A 16 23.35 -7.41 -2.89
N ARG A 17 23.84 -7.38 -1.66
CA ARG A 17 24.40 -6.16 -1.06
C ARG A 17 25.76 -5.82 -1.67
N VAL A 18 25.84 -4.71 -2.40
CA VAL A 18 27.09 -4.20 -2.98
C VAL A 18 27.70 -3.18 -2.02
N GLY A 19 28.94 -3.46 -1.60
CA GLY A 19 29.71 -2.71 -0.61
C GLY A 19 30.26 -3.55 0.53
N ALA A 20 29.88 -4.83 0.64
CA ALA A 20 30.70 -5.83 1.32
C ALA A 20 31.72 -6.30 0.30
N GLU A 21 33.02 -6.17 0.59
CA GLU A 21 34.08 -6.67 -0.27
C GLU A 21 33.79 -8.10 -0.76
N PRO A 22 34.18 -8.46 -1.99
CA PRO A 22 34.17 -9.85 -2.40
C PRO A 22 35.16 -10.58 -1.49
N GLN A 23 34.65 -11.30 -0.48
CA GLN A 23 35.50 -12.11 0.39
C GLN A 23 36.00 -13.29 -0.43
N ALA A 24 37.11 -13.05 -1.13
CA ALA A 24 37.99 -14.06 -1.67
C ALA A 24 38.32 -15.04 -0.53
N ALA A 25 38.09 -16.32 -0.78
CA ALA A 25 38.46 -17.50 0.00
C ALA A 25 39.24 -17.21 1.31
N ALA A 26 38.51 -17.03 2.42
CA ALA A 26 39.07 -17.17 3.76
C ALA A 26 38.92 -18.63 4.20
N PRO A 27 39.90 -19.22 4.93
CA PRO A 27 39.83 -20.61 5.39
C PRO A 27 38.56 -20.85 6.18
N ALA A 28 37.97 -22.03 6.01
CA ALA A 28 36.69 -22.41 6.58
C ALA A 28 36.63 -22.04 8.08
N PRO A 29 35.67 -21.20 8.50
CA PRO A 29 35.44 -20.96 9.92
C PRO A 29 35.02 -22.28 10.59
N PRO A 30 35.33 -22.45 11.90
CA PRO A 30 34.88 -23.62 12.66
C PRO A 30 33.36 -23.78 12.52
N PRO A 31 32.81 -25.00 12.55
CA PRO A 31 31.38 -25.22 12.40
C PRO A 31 30.64 -24.42 13.47
N GLU A 32 30.03 -23.32 13.05
CA GLU A 32 29.15 -22.55 13.91
C GLU A 32 28.03 -23.49 14.37
N PRO A 33 27.59 -23.41 15.64
CA PRO A 33 26.42 -24.14 16.07
C PRO A 33 25.32 -23.82 15.08
N VAL A 34 24.68 -24.86 14.54
CA VAL A 34 23.61 -24.73 13.56
C VAL A 34 22.56 -23.81 14.16
N CYS A 35 22.64 -22.53 13.81
CA CYS A 35 21.56 -21.59 13.96
C CYS A 35 20.52 -22.11 12.99
N VAL A 36 19.67 -23.01 13.51
CA VAL A 36 18.41 -23.35 12.89
C VAL A 36 17.79 -22.00 12.53
N PRO A 37 17.54 -21.70 11.25
CA PRO A 37 16.90 -20.45 10.89
C PRO A 37 15.65 -20.37 11.77
N PRO A 38 15.41 -19.26 12.49
CA PRO A 38 14.16 -19.10 13.20
C PRO A 38 13.06 -19.36 12.17
N ALA A 39 12.15 -20.29 12.51
CA ALA A 39 11.03 -20.62 11.64
C ALA A 39 10.41 -19.30 11.14
N PRO A 40 10.11 -19.17 9.84
CA PRO A 40 9.50 -17.96 9.32
C PRO A 40 8.31 -17.63 10.21
N PRO A 41 8.18 -16.38 10.70
CA PRO A 41 7.02 -16.00 11.49
C PRO A 41 5.77 -16.40 10.70
N PRO A 42 4.73 -16.93 11.36
CA PRO A 42 3.49 -17.24 10.69
C PRO A 42 3.06 -16.02 9.87
N PRO A 43 2.52 -16.19 8.65
CA PRO A 43 2.05 -15.08 7.85
C PRO A 43 1.14 -14.24 8.73
N ALA A 44 1.52 -12.97 8.91
CA ALA A 44 0.71 -12.04 9.67
C ALA A 44 -0.71 -12.13 9.10
N PRO A 45 -1.75 -12.25 9.94
CA PRO A 45 -3.12 -12.20 9.46
C PRO A 45 -3.23 -10.94 8.59
N PRO A 46 -3.92 -11.00 7.43
CA PRO A 46 -4.11 -9.81 6.62
C PRO A 46 -4.65 -8.75 7.58
N CYS A 47 -3.87 -7.68 7.77
CA CYS A 47 -4.34 -6.52 8.48
C CYS A 47 -5.54 -6.03 7.68
N THR A 48 -6.73 -6.55 8.00
CA THR A 48 -7.98 -5.94 7.61
C THR A 48 -7.95 -4.62 8.34
N ALA A 49 -7.43 -3.62 7.64
CA ALA A 49 -7.53 -2.23 8.03
C ALA A 49 -9.02 -1.91 7.99
N GLU A 50 -9.74 -2.34 9.03
CA GLU A 50 -11.11 -1.95 9.37
C GLU A 50 -11.11 -0.48 9.84
N HIS A 51 -10.36 0.39 9.15
CA HIS A 51 -10.32 1.83 9.40
C HIS A 51 -11.56 2.53 8.81
N GLY A 52 -12.50 1.78 8.23
CA GLY A 52 -13.67 2.32 7.53
C GLY A 52 -14.95 2.44 8.36
N GLY A 53 -15.01 2.01 9.63
CA GLY A 53 -16.29 1.78 10.33
C GLY A 53 -17.28 2.96 10.40
N PHE A 54 -16.79 4.21 10.41
CA PHE A 54 -17.65 5.39 10.41
C PHE A 54 -18.07 5.81 9.00
N LEU A 55 -17.11 5.88 8.07
CA LEU A 55 -17.37 6.27 6.69
C LEU A 55 -18.18 5.20 5.96
N SER A 56 -17.92 3.92 6.17
CA SER A 56 -18.71 2.81 5.61
C SER A 56 -20.11 2.68 6.21
N ARG A 57 -20.42 3.45 7.27
CA ARG A 57 -21.75 3.52 7.88
C ARG A 57 -22.55 4.74 7.39
N LEU A 58 -21.85 5.80 6.99
CA LEU A 58 -22.42 7.03 6.41
C LEU A 58 -22.49 6.96 4.88
N LEU A 59 -21.52 6.31 4.25
CA LEU A 59 -21.42 6.13 2.81
C LEU A 59 -21.94 4.73 2.43
N PRO A 60 -22.52 4.60 1.22
CA PRO A 60 -22.89 3.30 0.67
C PRO A 60 -21.74 2.30 0.79
N ARG A 61 -22.06 1.07 1.19
CA ARG A 61 -21.09 0.03 1.55
C ARG A 61 -20.23 -0.47 0.37
N SER A 62 -20.52 0.00 -0.85
CA SER A 62 -19.86 -0.35 -2.10
C SER A 62 -19.16 0.83 -2.80
N ILE A 63 -18.89 1.93 -2.10
CA ILE A 63 -18.26 3.10 -2.73
C ILE A 63 -16.80 2.80 -3.09
N ASP A 64 -16.44 3.01 -4.36
CA ASP A 64 -15.08 2.78 -4.83
C ASP A 64 -14.13 3.90 -4.38
N THR A 65 -12.81 3.66 -4.48
CA THR A 65 -11.81 4.69 -4.17
C THR A 65 -11.92 5.89 -5.12
N GLY A 66 -12.31 5.66 -6.38
CA GLY A 66 -12.57 6.71 -7.37
C GLY A 66 -13.76 7.58 -6.98
N ASP A 67 -14.84 6.95 -6.53
CA ASP A 67 -16.06 7.63 -6.06
C ASP A 67 -15.80 8.50 -4.85
N LEU A 68 -14.99 8.00 -3.90
CA LEU A 68 -14.57 8.76 -2.73
C LEU A 68 -13.74 9.98 -3.13
N LEU A 69 -12.85 9.84 -4.11
CA LEU A 69 -12.06 10.93 -4.64
C LEU A 69 -12.94 11.95 -5.38
N MET A 70 -13.96 11.52 -6.12
CA MET A 70 -14.94 12.42 -6.71
C MET A 70 -15.72 13.18 -5.64
N LEU A 71 -16.31 12.49 -4.65
CA LEU A 71 -17.01 13.15 -3.55
C LEU A 71 -16.14 14.16 -2.81
N LEU A 72 -14.86 13.83 -2.61
CA LEU A 72 -13.90 14.74 -1.99
C LEU A 72 -13.71 16.01 -2.83
N ILE A 73 -13.58 15.87 -4.16
CA ILE A 73 -13.43 17.02 -5.06
C ILE A 73 -14.72 17.86 -5.08
N LEU A 74 -15.90 17.24 -5.17
CA LEU A 74 -17.17 17.98 -5.07
C LEU A 74 -17.30 18.71 -3.73
N LEU A 75 -16.88 18.08 -2.63
CA LEU A 75 -16.93 18.70 -1.32
C LEU A 75 -16.01 19.92 -1.24
N LEU A 76 -14.79 19.82 -1.78
CA LEU A 76 -13.87 20.96 -1.88
C LEU A 76 -14.46 22.06 -2.75
N LEU A 77 -15.12 21.70 -3.85
CA LEU A 77 -15.78 22.65 -4.74
C LEU A 77 -16.98 23.33 -4.09
N VAL A 78 -17.71 22.65 -3.19
CA VAL A 78 -18.77 23.28 -2.37
C VAL A 78 -18.19 24.26 -1.36
N VAL A 79 -17.05 23.93 -0.75
CA VAL A 79 -16.40 24.78 0.26
C VAL A 79 -15.84 26.06 -0.35
N ASP A 80 -15.30 25.98 -1.57
CA ASP A 80 -14.62 27.09 -2.25
C ASP A 80 -15.48 27.78 -3.33
N GLY A 81 -16.65 27.22 -3.66
CA GLY A 81 -17.52 27.70 -4.73
C GLY A 81 -18.55 28.75 -4.28
N GLU A 82 -19.01 29.55 -5.24
CA GLU A 82 -20.05 30.57 -5.09
C GLU A 82 -21.46 29.94 -4.91
N GLU A 83 -22.43 30.66 -4.33
CA GLU A 83 -23.78 30.11 -4.09
C GLU A 83 -24.48 29.56 -5.35
N GLU A 84 -24.24 30.15 -6.52
CA GLU A 84 -24.87 29.73 -7.78
C GLU A 84 -24.40 28.34 -8.21
N ASP A 85 -23.11 28.04 -7.99
CA ASP A 85 -22.50 26.77 -8.38
C ASP A 85 -22.66 25.71 -7.28
N GLN A 86 -22.69 26.10 -6.00
CA GLN A 86 -22.82 25.17 -4.86
C GLN A 86 -24.03 24.24 -4.99
N LEU A 87 -25.21 24.75 -5.39
CA LEU A 87 -26.41 23.92 -5.53
C LEU A 87 -26.25 22.84 -6.60
N SER A 88 -25.61 23.19 -7.72
CA SER A 88 -25.37 22.24 -8.81
C SER A 88 -24.38 21.14 -8.40
N VAL A 89 -23.36 21.50 -7.62
CA VAL A 89 -22.35 20.58 -7.10
C VAL A 89 -22.97 19.64 -6.05
N ILE A 90 -23.77 20.18 -5.12
CA ILE A 90 -24.49 19.37 -4.11
C ILE A 90 -25.46 18.41 -4.78
N LEU A 91 -26.22 18.87 -5.79
CA LEU A 91 -27.15 18.01 -6.53
C LEU A 91 -26.42 16.90 -7.28
N THR A 92 -25.26 17.19 -7.85
CA THR A 92 -24.40 16.18 -8.50
C THR A 92 -23.90 15.15 -7.50
N ALA A 93 -23.44 15.57 -6.31
CA ALA A 93 -23.02 14.66 -5.25
C ALA A 93 -24.19 13.78 -4.77
N ALA A 94 -25.39 14.36 -4.63
CA ALA A 94 -26.59 13.63 -4.24
C ALA A 94 -27.01 12.60 -5.30
N ALA A 95 -26.95 12.97 -6.59
CA ALA A 95 -27.21 12.05 -7.69
C ALA A 95 -26.21 10.88 -7.69
N PHE A 96 -24.94 11.15 -7.39
CA PHE A 96 -23.90 10.13 -7.27
C PHE A 96 -24.16 9.15 -6.11
N LEU A 97 -24.69 9.64 -4.98
CA LEU A 97 -25.07 8.80 -3.83
C LEU A 97 -26.37 8.01 -4.05
N LEU A 98 -27.21 8.42 -5.01
CA LEU A 98 -28.50 7.80 -5.31
C LEU A 98 -28.48 6.88 -6.54
N SER A 99 -27.39 6.90 -7.30
CA SER A 99 -27.18 6.08 -8.49
C SER A 99 -26.69 4.67 -8.15
#